data_AF-A0A8T4L3B7-F1
#
_entry.id   AF-A0A8T4L3B7-F1
#
_cell.length_a   1.000
_cell.length_b   1.000
_cell.length_c   1.000
_cell.angle_alpha   90.00
_cell.angle_beta   90.00
_cell.angle_gamma   90.00
#
_symmetry.space_group_name_H-M   'P 1'
#
loop_
_entity.id
_entity.type
_entity.pdbx_description
1 polymer ?
#
loop_
_entity_poly.entity_id
_entity_poly.type
_entity_poly.pdbx_seq_one_letter_code
_entity_poly.pdbx_strand_id
1 'polypeptide(L)'
;MIIVRHGEIFTKSPPVRKRFISQLARNLRMVLPEAKVSNLYWRIAVYVENYELALKSIGRVFGVTTYSQCTVVEANLDLITAACMQYESDVGKAETFAVNTQRLSKEMEMTSPEISRHVGGALKDLTNTKVDLKNPGFEIKIEIYKGKAYISTQSFKGLGGLPMGTGEHAAALLDNENDALAALLVMKRGALPVFYAKNRKPALEASVNNYMNGHKIDVHGYSDLADVKQTRLGTLVSGASDLQTYSRIKNGSGKLVLAPLLGLGKEQLDYFKKLFELSASGSN
;
A
#
# COMPACT_ATOMS: atom_id res chain seq x y z
N MET A 1 15.07 8.33 5.61
CA MET A 1 14.17 8.43 4.42
C MET A 1 13.38 7.13 4.29
N ILE A 2 12.16 7.14 3.75
CA ILE A 2 11.37 5.93 3.49
C ILE A 2 11.21 5.77 1.97
N ILE A 3 11.53 4.58 1.44
CA ILE A 3 11.27 4.21 0.05
C ILE A 3 9.94 3.47 -0.02
N VAL A 4 9.04 3.96 -0.87
CA VAL A 4 7.72 3.39 -1.14
C VAL A 4 7.74 2.72 -2.52
N ARG A 5 7.36 1.43 -2.54
CA ARG A 5 7.30 0.59 -3.74
C ARG A 5 5.84 0.35 -4.15
N HIS A 6 5.61 0.32 -5.46
CA HIS A 6 4.30 0.09 -6.06
C HIS A 6 4.37 -1.05 -7.08
N GLY A 7 3.41 -1.97 -7.07
CA GLY A 7 3.40 -3.15 -7.93
C GLY A 7 2.59 -2.96 -9.22
N GLU A 8 1.27 -2.84 -9.09
CA GLU A 8 0.31 -2.88 -10.20
C GLU A 8 0.48 -1.74 -11.24
N ILE A 9 1.25 -0.71 -10.91
CA ILE A 9 1.48 0.47 -11.75
C ILE A 9 2.43 0.15 -12.93
N PHE A 10 3.34 -0.82 -12.80
CA PHE A 10 4.33 -1.13 -13.84
C PHE A 10 3.74 -1.82 -15.08
N THR A 11 2.54 -2.41 -14.99
CA THR A 11 1.84 -3.03 -16.12
C THR A 11 1.18 -2.01 -17.06
N LYS A 12 1.20 -0.73 -16.71
CA LYS A 12 0.53 0.34 -17.46
C LYS A 12 1.46 1.01 -18.48
N SER A 13 0.87 1.57 -19.54
CA SER A 13 1.60 2.38 -20.53
C SER A 13 2.35 3.54 -19.85
N PRO A 14 3.48 4.02 -20.40
CA PRO A 14 4.29 5.06 -19.75
C PRO A 14 3.52 6.31 -19.31
N PRO A 15 2.57 6.87 -20.10
CA PRO A 15 1.76 8.01 -19.65
C PRO A 15 0.87 7.68 -18.44
N VAL A 16 0.21 6.53 -18.47
CA VAL A 16 -0.66 6.07 -17.38
C VAL A 16 0.16 5.80 -16.12
N ARG A 17 1.34 5.18 -16.27
CA ARG A 17 2.29 4.94 -15.19
C ARG A 17 2.69 6.26 -14.51
N LYS A 18 3.07 7.28 -15.29
CA LYS A 18 3.41 8.61 -14.75
C LYS A 18 2.24 9.24 -13.97
N ARG A 19 1.02 9.14 -14.51
CA ARG A 19 -0.20 9.62 -13.84
C ARG A 19 -0.41 8.90 -12.50
N PHE A 20 -0.29 7.58 -12.47
CA PHE A 20 -0.53 6.77 -11.28
C PHE A 20 0.51 7.04 -10.19
N ILE A 21 1.79 7.14 -10.54
CA ILE A 21 2.85 7.49 -9.57
C ILE A 21 2.61 8.89 -9.00
N SER A 22 2.19 9.84 -9.85
CA SER A 22 1.88 11.20 -9.41
C SER A 22 0.68 11.24 -8.45
N GLN A 23 -0.35 10.43 -8.72
CA GLN A 23 -1.51 10.29 -7.83
C GLN A 23 -1.13 9.62 -6.50
N LEU A 24 -0.32 8.55 -6.52
CA LEU A 24 0.17 7.92 -5.30
C LEU A 24 0.99 8.89 -4.44
N ALA A 25 1.86 9.68 -5.06
CA ALA A 25 2.62 10.72 -4.35
C ALA A 25 1.69 11.79 -3.76
N ARG A 26 0.58 12.13 -4.43
CA ARG A 26 -0.43 13.04 -3.88
C ARG A 26 -1.11 12.44 -2.65
N ASN A 27 -1.55 11.19 -2.73
CA ASN A 27 -2.20 10.48 -1.62
C ASN A 27 -1.26 10.40 -0.40
N LEU A 28 0.03 10.13 -0.62
CA LEU A 28 1.03 10.13 0.45
C LEU A 28 1.19 11.50 1.11
N ARG A 29 1.19 12.60 0.35
CA ARG A 29 1.23 13.96 0.91
C ARG A 29 -0.02 14.31 1.71
N MET A 30 -1.19 13.83 1.29
CA MET A 30 -2.43 14.07 2.02
C MET A 30 -2.46 13.36 3.37
N VAL A 31 -1.87 12.17 3.44
CA VAL A 31 -1.76 11.39 4.68
C VAL A 31 -0.58 11.84 5.57
N LEU A 32 0.46 12.43 4.96
CA LEU A 32 1.65 12.93 5.63
C LEU A 32 1.93 14.38 5.19
N PRO A 33 1.16 15.37 5.69
CA PRO A 33 1.25 16.76 5.23
C PRO A 33 2.63 17.39 5.47
N GLU A 34 3.29 17.03 6.58
CA GLU A 34 4.62 17.53 6.93
C GLU A 34 5.76 16.81 6.19
N ALA A 35 5.47 15.74 5.45
CA ALA A 35 6.49 14.96 4.78
C ALA A 35 6.85 15.54 3.41
N LYS A 36 8.14 15.62 3.10
CA LYS A 36 8.58 15.85 1.72
C LYS A 36 8.43 14.55 0.92
N VAL A 37 7.58 14.57 -0.11
CA VAL A 37 7.35 13.43 -1.00
C VAL A 37 7.91 13.70 -2.40
N SER A 38 8.89 12.90 -2.82
CA SER A 38 9.61 13.03 -4.08
C SER A 38 9.43 11.80 -4.97
N ASN A 39 9.16 12.01 -6.26
CA ASN A 39 9.09 10.93 -7.24
C ASN A 39 10.49 10.65 -7.80
N LEU A 40 11.04 9.47 -7.51
CA LEU A 40 12.35 9.05 -8.00
C LEU A 40 12.26 8.31 -9.35
N TYR A 41 11.15 8.38 -10.08
CA TYR A 41 10.85 7.64 -11.33
C TYR A 41 10.61 6.14 -11.14
N TRP A 42 11.50 5.44 -10.41
CA TRP A 42 11.39 4.00 -10.12
C TRP A 42 10.64 3.71 -8.81
N ARG A 43 10.59 4.68 -7.88
CA ARG A 43 9.93 4.64 -6.56
C ARG A 43 9.47 6.03 -6.15
N ILE A 44 8.81 6.09 -4.99
CA ILE A 44 8.54 7.34 -4.27
C ILE A 44 9.40 7.37 -3.01
N ALA A 45 10.10 8.49 -2.77
CA ALA A 45 10.82 8.76 -1.54
C ALA A 45 9.99 9.68 -0.65
N VAL A 46 9.89 9.32 0.63
CA VAL A 46 9.20 10.10 1.66
C VAL A 46 10.23 10.45 2.74
N TYR A 47 10.42 11.74 2.99
CA TYR A 47 11.32 12.24 4.02
C TYR A 47 10.48 12.69 5.22
N VAL A 48 10.77 12.12 6.38
CA VAL A 48 10.06 12.34 7.65
C VAL A 48 11.06 12.40 8.79
N GLU A 49 10.68 13.10 9.85
CA GLU A 49 11.40 13.11 11.13
C GLU A 49 10.92 11.97 12.02
N ASN A 50 9.60 11.78 12.14
CA ASN A 50 9.00 10.68 12.89
C ASN A 50 8.70 9.48 11.99
N TYR A 51 9.57 8.46 12.04
CA TYR A 51 9.42 7.25 11.24
C TYR A 51 8.25 6.37 11.67
N GLU A 52 8.02 6.20 12.97
CA GLU A 52 7.01 5.27 13.49
C GLU A 52 5.59 5.63 13.02
N LEU A 53 5.21 6.90 13.18
CA LEU A 53 3.92 7.40 12.73
C LEU A 53 3.79 7.32 11.20
N ALA A 54 4.86 7.68 10.48
CA ALA A 54 4.87 7.62 9.03
C ALA A 54 4.68 6.21 8.49
N LEU A 55 5.36 5.21 9.08
CA LEU A 55 5.26 3.81 8.67
C LEU A 55 3.82 3.28 8.85
N LYS A 56 3.14 3.62 9.94
CA LYS A 56 1.74 3.23 10.18
C LYS A 56 0.81 3.84 9.14
N SER A 57 0.96 5.14 8.87
CA SER A 57 0.09 5.84 7.93
C SER A 57 0.32 5.44 6.46
N ILE A 58 1.58 5.23 6.04
CA ILE A 58 1.90 4.72 4.69
C ILE A 58 1.27 3.34 4.45
N GLY A 59 1.23 2.49 5.48
CA GLY A 59 0.64 1.15 5.41
C GLY A 59 -0.82 1.13 4.98
N ARG A 60 -1.56 2.23 5.22
CA ARG A 60 -2.99 2.38 4.87
C ARG A 60 -3.24 3.01 3.50
N VAL A 61 -2.18 3.37 2.76
CA VAL A 61 -2.33 4.02 1.45
C VAL A 61 -2.48 3.01 0.32
N PHE A 62 -3.65 3.00 -0.33
CA PHE A 62 -3.86 2.22 -1.55
C PHE A 62 -2.85 2.58 -2.65
N GLY A 63 -2.31 1.56 -3.31
CA GLY A 63 -1.22 1.67 -4.29
C GLY A 63 0.17 1.38 -3.71
N VAL A 64 0.34 1.41 -2.38
CA VAL A 64 1.60 1.03 -1.72
C VAL A 64 1.69 -0.48 -1.58
N THR A 65 2.66 -1.11 -2.22
CA THR A 65 2.87 -2.56 -2.13
C THR A 65 3.80 -2.91 -0.97
N THR A 66 4.96 -2.27 -0.92
CA THR A 66 5.89 -2.39 0.21
C THR A 66 6.57 -1.06 0.46
N TYR A 67 7.12 -0.88 1.65
CA TYR A 67 7.88 0.31 2.01
C TYR A 67 8.91 -0.01 3.07
N SER A 68 10.02 0.73 3.05
CA SER A 68 11.19 0.48 3.91
C SER A 68 11.80 1.79 4.34
N GLN A 69 12.18 1.90 5.61
CA GLN A 69 13.15 2.91 6.02
C GLN A 69 14.49 2.57 5.38
N CYS A 70 15.13 3.59 4.81
CA CYS A 70 16.40 3.46 4.11
C CYS A 70 17.43 4.46 4.62
N THR A 71 18.64 3.97 4.82
CA THR A 71 19.88 4.75 4.81
C THR A 71 20.32 4.96 3.37
N VAL A 72 20.81 6.16 3.03
CA VAL A 72 21.21 6.49 1.67
C VAL A 72 22.64 6.97 1.68
N VAL A 73 23.46 6.35 0.83
CA VAL A 73 24.85 6.74 0.59
C VAL A 73 25.09 6.87 -0.91
N GLU A 74 26.21 7.48 -1.29
CA GLU A 74 26.66 7.43 -2.68
C GLU A 74 26.96 5.97 -3.08
N ALA A 75 26.79 5.66 -4.36
CA ALA A 75 27.06 4.33 -4.91
C ALA A 75 28.57 4.08 -5.03
N ASN A 76 29.23 4.00 -3.88
CA ASN A 76 30.64 3.70 -3.69
C ASN A 76 30.74 2.51 -2.72
N LEU A 77 31.59 1.53 -3.05
CA LEU A 77 31.66 0.28 -2.31
C LEU A 77 32.00 0.51 -0.82
N ASP A 78 32.97 1.37 -0.53
CA ASP A 78 33.42 1.63 0.85
C ASP A 78 32.32 2.29 1.67
N LEU A 79 31.60 3.26 1.10
CA LEU A 79 30.47 3.92 1.75
C LEU A 79 29.30 2.95 1.98
N ILE A 80 29.02 2.07 1.01
CA ILE A 80 27.99 1.03 1.14
C ILE A 80 28.38 0.06 2.26
N THR A 81 29.62 -0.42 2.28
CA THR A 81 30.14 -1.33 3.30
C THR A 81 30.06 -0.69 4.67
N ALA A 82 30.57 0.54 4.84
CA ALA A 82 30.51 1.27 6.11
C ALA A 82 29.07 1.47 6.61
N ALA A 83 28.13 1.82 5.73
CA ALA A 83 26.73 1.96 6.09
C ALA A 83 26.08 0.62 6.48
N CYS A 84 26.45 -0.49 5.85
CA CYS A 84 25.96 -1.82 6.21
C CYS A 84 26.56 -2.34 7.53
N MET A 85 27.82 -1.99 7.83
CA MET A 85 28.49 -2.35 9.08
C MET A 85 27.79 -1.77 10.33
N GLN A 86 27.02 -0.69 10.18
CA GLN A 86 26.20 -0.16 11.29
C GLN A 86 25.15 -1.17 11.80
N TYR A 87 24.85 -2.22 11.04
CA TYR A 87 23.94 -3.31 11.44
C TYR A 87 24.67 -4.50 12.07
N GLU A 88 25.96 -4.39 12.42
CA GLU A 88 26.74 -5.49 13.01
C GLU A 88 26.08 -6.11 14.26
N SER A 89 25.46 -5.28 15.11
CA SER A 89 24.83 -5.76 16.35
C SER A 89 23.58 -6.59 16.05
N ASP A 90 22.79 -6.17 15.06
CA ASP A 90 21.59 -6.90 14.63
C ASP A 90 21.98 -8.22 13.94
N VAL A 91 23.02 -8.18 13.10
CA VAL A 91 23.58 -9.38 12.45
C VAL A 91 24.17 -10.35 13.47
N GLY A 92 24.89 -9.86 14.48
CA GLY A 92 25.49 -10.68 15.54
C GLY A 92 24.45 -11.32 16.47
N LYS A 93 23.27 -10.70 16.63
CA LYS A 93 22.15 -11.27 17.39
C LYS A 93 21.33 -12.29 16.59
N ALA A 94 21.42 -12.26 15.27
CA ALA A 94 20.72 -13.21 14.40
C ALA A 94 21.49 -14.54 14.29
N GLU A 95 20.77 -15.66 14.12
CA GLU A 95 21.41 -16.96 13.85
C GLU A 95 22.04 -17.02 12.45
N THR A 96 21.37 -16.41 11.48
CA THR A 96 21.82 -16.32 10.08
C THR A 96 21.50 -14.96 9.49
N PHE A 97 22.27 -14.56 8.48
CA PHE A 97 22.01 -13.32 7.75
C PHE A 97 22.24 -13.43 6.24
N ALA A 98 21.76 -12.45 5.49
CA ALA A 98 22.09 -12.26 4.08
C ALA A 98 22.23 -10.79 3.72
N VAL A 99 23.06 -10.52 2.70
CA VAL A 99 23.14 -9.23 2.03
C VAL A 99 22.68 -9.41 0.59
N ASN A 100 21.63 -8.69 0.20
CA ASN A 100 21.03 -8.81 -1.12
C ASN A 100 21.05 -7.48 -1.86
N THR A 101 21.79 -7.44 -2.97
CA THR A 101 21.95 -6.24 -3.78
C THR A 101 21.09 -6.31 -5.03
N GLN A 102 20.41 -5.22 -5.37
CA GLN A 102 19.70 -5.04 -6.62
C GLN A 102 20.17 -3.77 -7.33
N ARG A 103 20.85 -3.95 -8.47
CA ARG A 103 21.25 -2.84 -9.35
C ARG A 103 20.11 -2.48 -10.31
N LEU A 104 19.48 -1.34 -10.07
CA LEU A 104 18.41 -0.78 -10.91
C LEU A 104 18.95 0.13 -12.02
N SER A 105 20.19 0.57 -11.89
CA SER A 105 21.00 1.15 -12.98
C SER A 105 22.39 0.51 -13.01
N LYS A 106 23.05 0.54 -14.17
CA LYS A 106 24.31 -0.17 -14.42
C LYS A 106 25.56 0.68 -14.24
N GLU A 107 25.56 1.59 -13.28
CA GLU A 107 26.62 2.59 -13.13
C GLU A 107 27.84 2.07 -12.34
N MET A 108 27.65 1.12 -11.41
CA MET A 108 28.79 0.47 -10.75
C MET A 108 29.36 -0.66 -11.61
N GLU A 109 30.69 -0.78 -11.62
CA GLU A 109 31.41 -1.86 -12.32
C GLU A 109 31.05 -3.23 -11.73
N MET A 110 31.12 -3.37 -10.41
CA MET A 110 30.80 -4.61 -9.69
C MET A 110 29.34 -5.05 -9.87
N THR A 111 29.13 -6.32 -10.13
CA THR A 111 27.83 -7.01 -10.19
C THR A 111 27.15 -7.06 -8.84
N SER A 112 25.82 -7.21 -8.83
CA SER A 112 25.07 -7.33 -7.56
C SER A 112 25.58 -8.47 -6.67
N PRO A 113 25.89 -9.68 -7.19
CA PRO A 113 26.46 -10.75 -6.37
C PRO A 113 27.85 -10.41 -5.80
N GLU A 114 28.68 -9.67 -6.54
CA GLU A 114 30.01 -9.25 -6.05
C GLU A 114 29.89 -8.24 -4.90
N ILE A 115 29.00 -7.24 -5.04
CA ILE A 115 28.72 -6.26 -3.98
C ILE A 115 28.19 -6.98 -2.74
N SER A 116 27.19 -7.84 -2.90
CA SER A 116 26.63 -8.65 -1.82
C SER A 116 27.68 -9.51 -1.12
N ARG A 117 28.58 -10.15 -1.89
CA ARG A 117 29.64 -11.00 -1.34
C ARG A 117 30.67 -10.17 -0.57
N HIS A 118 31.06 -9.01 -1.09
CA HIS A 118 32.03 -8.13 -0.44
C HIS A 118 31.49 -7.63 0.91
N VAL A 119 30.30 -7.02 0.91
CA VAL A 119 29.67 -6.48 2.13
C VAL A 119 29.35 -7.62 3.11
N GLY A 120 28.83 -8.74 2.62
CA GLY A 120 28.53 -9.91 3.45
C GLY A 120 29.78 -10.55 4.07
N GLY A 121 30.90 -10.56 3.35
CA GLY A 121 32.20 -11.02 3.86
C GLY A 121 32.67 -10.15 5.03
N ALA A 122 32.67 -8.83 4.85
CA ALA A 122 33.07 -7.89 5.91
C ALA A 122 32.22 -8.04 7.19
N LEU A 123 30.90 -8.19 7.05
CA LEU A 123 30.02 -8.44 8.19
C LEU A 123 30.28 -9.79 8.84
N LYS A 124 30.48 -10.85 8.03
CA LYS A 124 30.76 -12.19 8.54
C LYS A 124 32.06 -12.22 9.35
N ASP A 125 33.12 -11.58 8.86
CA ASP A 125 34.41 -11.55 9.54
C ASP A 125 34.33 -10.81 10.89
N LEU A 126 33.46 -9.79 10.97
CA LEU A 126 33.25 -8.98 12.16
C LEU A 126 32.36 -9.66 13.21
N THR A 127 31.27 -10.32 12.78
CA THR A 127 30.26 -10.87 13.71
C THR A 127 30.36 -12.38 13.91
N ASN A 128 31.10 -13.08 13.05
CA ASN A 128 31.15 -14.55 12.95
C ASN A 128 29.77 -15.21 12.71
N THR A 129 28.78 -14.44 12.21
CA THR A 129 27.43 -14.94 11.92
C THR A 129 27.40 -15.77 10.62
N LYS A 130 26.59 -16.82 10.57
CA LYS A 130 26.45 -17.68 9.38
C LYS A 130 25.63 -16.98 8.28
N VAL A 131 26.04 -17.14 7.03
CA VAL A 131 25.28 -16.66 5.86
C VAL A 131 24.23 -17.70 5.43
N ASP A 132 22.97 -17.29 5.25
CA ASP A 132 21.89 -18.09 4.65
C ASP A 132 21.15 -17.25 3.60
N LEU A 133 21.33 -17.58 2.32
CA LEU A 133 20.72 -16.84 1.20
C LEU A 133 19.27 -17.24 0.91
N LYS A 134 18.75 -18.30 1.55
CA LYS A 134 17.39 -18.82 1.32
C LYS A 134 16.42 -18.29 2.37
N ASN A 135 16.77 -18.46 3.65
CA ASN A 135 15.93 -18.06 4.79
C ASN A 135 16.78 -17.36 5.87
N PRO A 136 17.28 -16.14 5.59
CA PRO A 136 18.07 -15.41 6.56
C PRO A 136 17.21 -14.98 7.77
N GLY A 137 17.77 -15.10 8.97
CA GLY A 137 17.20 -14.49 10.18
C GLY A 137 17.24 -12.95 10.15
N PHE A 138 18.22 -12.38 9.43
CA PHE A 138 18.34 -10.94 9.18
C PHE A 138 18.80 -10.65 7.74
N GLU A 139 18.12 -9.75 7.04
CA GLU A 139 18.44 -9.44 5.64
C GLU A 139 18.74 -7.95 5.46
N ILE A 140 19.92 -7.63 4.92
CA ILE A 140 20.27 -6.28 4.46
C ILE A 140 20.01 -6.21 2.96
N LYS A 141 19.12 -5.31 2.53
CA LYS A 141 18.83 -5.05 1.11
C LYS A 141 19.50 -3.76 0.66
N ILE A 142 20.18 -3.83 -0.49
CA ILE A 142 20.88 -2.71 -1.11
C ILE A 142 20.27 -2.50 -2.50
N GLU A 143 19.46 -1.46 -2.70
CA GLU A 143 19.02 -1.05 -4.04
C GLU A 143 19.98 0.04 -4.56
N ILE A 144 20.56 -0.12 -5.76
CA ILE A 144 21.45 0.88 -6.38
C ILE A 144 20.75 1.53 -7.57
N TYR A 145 20.69 2.86 -7.56
CA TYR A 145 20.08 3.62 -8.65
C TYR A 145 20.67 5.04 -8.76
N LYS A 146 21.11 5.42 -9.96
CA LYS A 146 21.58 6.76 -10.32
C LYS A 146 22.53 7.37 -9.30
N GLY A 147 23.69 6.73 -9.13
CA GLY A 147 24.78 7.18 -8.25
C GLY A 147 24.51 7.04 -6.75
N LYS A 148 23.41 6.40 -6.33
CA LYS A 148 23.06 6.22 -4.91
C LYS A 148 22.75 4.77 -4.57
N ALA A 149 23.07 4.38 -3.34
CA ALA A 149 22.68 3.13 -2.73
C ALA A 149 21.67 3.37 -1.60
N TYR A 150 20.59 2.59 -1.61
CA TYR A 150 19.47 2.64 -0.68
C TYR A 150 19.49 1.35 0.15
N ILE A 151 19.87 1.47 1.41
CA ILE A 151 20.12 0.33 2.30
C ILE A 151 18.95 0.20 3.28
N SER A 152 18.34 -0.97 3.38
CA SER A 152 17.22 -1.24 4.29
C SER A 152 17.27 -2.65 4.85
N THR A 153 16.83 -2.82 6.10
CA THR A 153 16.82 -4.11 6.79
C THR A 153 15.41 -4.63 7.07
N GLN A 154 14.40 -3.77 6.94
CA GLN A 154 13.00 -4.12 7.14
C GLN A 154 12.16 -3.65 5.95
N SER A 155 11.17 -4.46 5.59
CA SER A 155 10.20 -4.14 4.54
C SER A 155 8.80 -4.42 5.05
N PHE A 156 8.00 -3.37 5.15
CA PHE A 156 6.61 -3.44 5.56
C PHE A 156 5.72 -3.66 4.34
N LYS A 157 4.62 -4.40 4.53
CA LYS A 157 3.59 -4.59 3.49
C LYS A 157 2.59 -3.45 3.56
N GLY A 158 2.25 -2.88 2.41
CA GLY A 158 1.11 -1.98 2.27
C GLY A 158 -0.12 -2.72 1.73
N LEU A 159 -1.22 -1.99 1.53
CA LEU A 159 -2.48 -2.54 1.01
C LEU A 159 -2.41 -3.03 -0.44
N GLY A 160 -1.39 -2.62 -1.20
CA GLY A 160 -1.31 -2.82 -2.64
C GLY A 160 -2.47 -2.14 -3.37
N GLY A 161 -2.90 -2.71 -4.50
CA GLY A 161 -3.95 -2.10 -5.30
C GLY A 161 -3.48 -0.94 -6.17
N LEU A 162 -4.43 -0.10 -6.57
CA LEU A 162 -4.19 1.10 -7.36
C LEU A 162 -4.31 2.35 -6.49
N PRO A 163 -3.57 3.44 -6.80
CA PRO A 163 -3.71 4.69 -6.07
C PRO A 163 -5.15 5.21 -6.15
N MET A 164 -5.76 5.51 -5.01
CA MET A 164 -7.08 6.16 -4.95
C MET A 164 -7.09 7.44 -5.79
N GLY A 165 -8.17 7.65 -6.57
CA GLY A 165 -8.32 8.74 -7.52
C GLY A 165 -7.81 8.44 -8.94
N THR A 166 -7.28 7.23 -9.20
CA THR A 166 -6.87 6.82 -10.55
C THR A 166 -7.98 6.15 -11.36
N GLY A 167 -8.98 5.60 -10.66
CA GLY A 167 -10.20 5.03 -11.21
C GLY A 167 -11.35 6.06 -11.22
N GLU A 168 -12.47 5.68 -11.82
CA GLU A 168 -13.66 6.52 -11.87
C GLU A 168 -14.30 6.67 -10.48
N HIS A 169 -15.02 7.77 -10.29
CA HIS A 169 -15.81 7.98 -9.08
C HIS A 169 -17.03 7.06 -9.09
N ALA A 170 -17.37 6.51 -7.94
CA ALA A 170 -18.51 5.61 -7.80
C ALA A 170 -19.41 6.04 -6.64
N ALA A 171 -20.73 5.90 -6.80
CA ALA A 171 -21.61 5.96 -5.65
C ALA A 171 -21.39 4.67 -4.85
N ALA A 172 -21.35 4.73 -3.52
CA ALA A 172 -21.22 3.55 -2.67
C ALA A 172 -22.25 3.61 -1.54
N LEU A 173 -22.96 2.50 -1.32
CA LEU A 173 -23.76 2.38 -0.11
C LEU A 173 -22.84 2.31 1.11
N LEU A 174 -23.35 2.71 2.28
CA LEU A 174 -22.66 2.61 3.56
C LEU A 174 -23.65 2.28 4.68
N ASP A 175 -24.54 1.32 4.45
CA ASP A 175 -25.58 0.96 5.42
C ASP A 175 -25.13 -0.14 6.39
N ASN A 176 -24.12 -0.94 6.04
CA ASN A 176 -23.63 -2.05 6.85
C ASN A 176 -22.15 -2.36 6.55
N GLU A 177 -21.56 -3.30 7.30
CA GLU A 177 -20.15 -3.70 7.14
C GLU A 177 -19.82 -4.24 5.75
N ASN A 178 -20.75 -4.95 5.11
CA ASN A 178 -20.52 -5.47 3.76
C ASN A 178 -20.47 -4.33 2.73
N ASP A 179 -21.28 -3.29 2.90
CA ASP A 179 -21.21 -2.10 2.06
C ASP A 179 -19.87 -1.36 2.24
N ALA A 180 -19.40 -1.20 3.48
CA ALA A 180 -18.08 -0.64 3.76
C ALA A 180 -16.95 -1.49 3.15
N LEU A 181 -17.02 -2.81 3.30
CA LEU A 181 -16.05 -3.73 2.72
C LEU A 181 -16.03 -3.65 1.19
N ALA A 182 -17.20 -3.61 0.54
CA ALA A 182 -17.31 -3.44 -0.90
C ALA A 182 -16.72 -2.10 -1.37
N ALA A 183 -17.00 -1.01 -0.64
CA ALA A 183 -16.43 0.30 -0.93
C ALA A 183 -14.89 0.29 -0.83
N LEU A 184 -14.33 -0.34 0.22
CA LEU A 184 -12.88 -0.47 0.42
C LEU A 184 -12.21 -1.32 -0.67
N LEU A 185 -12.87 -2.40 -1.13
CA LEU A 185 -12.38 -3.20 -2.26
C LEU A 185 -12.35 -2.41 -3.58
N VAL A 186 -13.34 -1.54 -3.81
CA VAL A 186 -13.37 -0.66 -4.99
C VAL A 186 -12.37 0.49 -4.86
N MET A 187 -12.17 1.04 -3.65
CA MET A 187 -11.09 1.99 -3.36
C MET A 187 -9.70 1.38 -3.60
N LYS A 188 -9.50 0.11 -3.25
CA LYS A 188 -8.28 -0.66 -3.58
C LYS A 188 -8.05 -0.79 -5.09
N ARG A 189 -9.09 -0.61 -5.91
CA ARG A 189 -9.02 -0.54 -7.37
C ARG A 189 -8.89 0.90 -7.90
N GLY A 190 -8.63 1.86 -7.03
CA GLY A 190 -8.29 3.24 -7.38
C GLY A 190 -9.47 4.18 -7.50
N ALA A 191 -10.70 3.72 -7.26
CA ALA A 191 -11.89 4.57 -7.28
C ALA A 191 -11.94 5.49 -6.06
N LEU A 192 -12.56 6.65 -6.21
CA LEU A 192 -12.91 7.55 -5.10
C LEU A 192 -14.43 7.54 -4.92
N PRO A 193 -14.94 6.90 -3.85
CA PRO A 193 -16.38 6.77 -3.64
C PRO A 193 -17.02 8.04 -3.07
N VAL A 194 -18.28 8.25 -3.42
CA VAL A 194 -19.21 9.15 -2.73
C VAL A 194 -20.24 8.27 -2.02
N PHE A 195 -20.41 8.47 -0.71
CA PHE A 195 -21.18 7.54 0.11
C PHE A 195 -22.64 7.94 0.24
N TYR A 196 -23.51 6.93 0.32
CA TYR A 196 -24.94 7.06 0.54
C TYR A 196 -25.36 6.13 1.67
N ALA A 197 -26.05 6.66 2.67
CA ALA A 197 -26.56 5.87 3.79
C ALA A 197 -28.00 6.25 4.13
N LYS A 198 -28.83 5.28 4.50
CA LYS A 198 -30.18 5.51 5.03
C LYS A 198 -30.12 6.19 6.39
N ASN A 199 -29.18 5.73 7.21
CA ASN A 199 -28.91 6.28 8.53
C ASN A 199 -27.40 6.45 8.68
N ARG A 200 -26.97 7.60 9.20
CA ARG A 200 -25.55 7.85 9.51
C ARG A 200 -25.09 6.85 10.57
N LYS A 201 -23.93 6.22 10.35
CA LYS A 201 -23.33 5.23 11.25
C LYS A 201 -21.90 5.66 11.55
N PRO A 202 -21.66 6.50 12.56
CA PRO A 202 -20.35 7.11 12.81
C PRO A 202 -19.20 6.11 12.93
N ALA A 203 -19.45 4.94 13.55
CA ALA A 203 -18.45 3.88 13.65
C ALA A 203 -18.04 3.31 12.28
N LEU A 204 -19.01 3.11 11.38
CA LEU A 204 -18.76 2.60 10.03
C LEU A 204 -18.06 3.65 9.16
N GLU A 205 -18.49 4.91 9.28
CA GLU A 205 -17.86 6.05 8.63
C GLU A 205 -16.39 6.21 9.06
N ALA A 206 -16.10 6.08 10.35
CA ALA A 206 -14.74 6.13 10.89
C ALA A 206 -13.86 4.99 10.35
N SER A 207 -14.40 3.76 10.28
CA SER A 207 -13.68 2.60 9.74
C SER A 207 -13.25 2.82 8.29
N VAL A 208 -14.13 3.39 7.46
CA VAL A 208 -13.80 3.70 6.06
C VAL A 208 -12.86 4.90 5.94
N ASN A 209 -13.05 5.92 6.78
CA ASN A 209 -12.25 7.15 6.76
C ASN A 209 -10.75 6.89 6.97
N ASN A 210 -10.39 5.84 7.72
CA ASN A 210 -8.99 5.40 7.90
C ASN A 210 -8.26 5.07 6.60
N TYR A 211 -8.99 4.82 5.50
CA TYR A 211 -8.46 4.41 4.20
C TYR A 211 -8.73 5.44 3.09
N MET A 212 -9.34 6.58 3.42
CA MET A 212 -9.66 7.64 2.46
C MET A 212 -8.43 8.46 2.01
N ASN A 213 -7.22 8.12 2.46
CA ASN A 213 -5.97 8.81 2.07
C ASN A 213 -6.03 10.35 2.23
N GLY A 214 -6.71 10.84 3.28
CA GLY A 214 -6.90 12.27 3.54
C GLY A 214 -8.02 12.93 2.74
N HIS A 215 -8.71 12.20 1.86
CA HIS A 215 -9.95 12.68 1.27
C HIS A 215 -11.05 12.76 2.35
N LYS A 216 -11.86 13.82 2.30
CA LYS A 216 -13.04 13.91 3.17
C LYS A 216 -14.04 12.84 2.78
N ILE A 217 -14.61 12.16 3.77
CA ILE A 217 -15.76 11.32 3.57
C ILE A 217 -17.00 12.21 3.41
N ASP A 218 -17.68 12.09 2.28
CA ASP A 218 -18.96 12.76 2.03
C ASP A 218 -20.05 11.67 2.01
N VAL A 219 -20.96 11.74 2.98
CA VAL A 219 -22.03 10.74 3.18
C VAL A 219 -23.37 11.45 3.06
N HIS A 220 -24.07 11.19 1.96
CA HIS A 220 -25.40 11.71 1.70
C HIS A 220 -26.48 10.77 2.26
N GLY A 221 -27.57 11.35 2.75
CA GLY A 221 -28.77 10.61 3.11
C GLY A 221 -29.52 10.12 1.88
N TYR A 222 -30.11 8.93 1.95
CA TYR A 222 -31.09 8.47 0.97
C TYR A 222 -32.24 7.72 1.67
N SER A 223 -33.46 7.79 1.14
CA SER A 223 -34.61 7.05 1.69
C SER A 223 -34.89 5.79 0.88
N ASP A 224 -34.85 5.92 -0.44
CA ASP A 224 -35.03 4.83 -1.39
C ASP A 224 -33.86 4.71 -2.38
N LEU A 225 -33.60 3.51 -2.89
CA LEU A 225 -32.54 3.29 -3.88
C LEU A 225 -32.74 4.13 -5.15
N ALA A 226 -33.99 4.50 -5.47
CA ALA A 226 -34.31 5.42 -6.55
C ALA A 226 -33.69 6.82 -6.36
N ASP A 227 -33.45 7.26 -5.13
CA ASP A 227 -32.78 8.54 -4.84
C ASP A 227 -31.33 8.51 -5.35
N VAL A 228 -30.68 7.35 -5.23
CA VAL A 228 -29.31 7.14 -5.72
C VAL A 228 -29.26 7.20 -7.25
N LYS A 229 -30.35 6.90 -7.96
CA LYS A 229 -30.46 7.02 -9.43
C LYS A 229 -30.13 8.43 -9.92
N GLN A 230 -30.54 9.45 -9.16
CA GLN A 230 -30.41 10.87 -9.53
C GLN A 230 -28.96 11.37 -9.47
N THR A 231 -28.06 10.59 -8.86
CA THR A 231 -26.65 10.93 -8.77
C THR A 231 -26.00 10.88 -10.15
N ARG A 232 -25.07 11.81 -10.40
CA ARG A 232 -24.31 11.89 -11.68
C ARG A 232 -23.32 10.72 -11.88
N LEU A 233 -23.15 9.87 -10.87
CA LEU A 233 -22.22 8.74 -10.89
C LEU A 233 -22.86 7.56 -11.62
N GLY A 234 -22.18 7.02 -12.63
CA GLY A 234 -22.73 5.95 -13.49
C GLY A 234 -22.90 4.59 -12.78
N THR A 235 -22.16 4.40 -11.68
CA THR A 235 -22.00 3.10 -11.03
C THR A 235 -22.31 3.20 -9.53
N LEU A 236 -23.04 2.22 -9.02
CA LEU A 236 -23.33 2.01 -7.60
C LEU A 236 -22.56 0.80 -7.06
N VAL A 237 -21.79 0.99 -6.01
CA VAL A 237 -21.12 -0.07 -5.25
C VAL A 237 -22.04 -0.51 -4.12
N SER A 238 -22.24 -1.82 -3.99
CA SER A 238 -23.00 -2.41 -2.88
C SER A 238 -22.30 -3.61 -2.26
N GLY A 239 -22.60 -3.84 -0.98
CA GLY A 239 -22.19 -5.01 -0.20
C GLY A 239 -22.99 -6.28 -0.51
N ALA A 240 -23.67 -6.37 -1.66
CA ALA A 240 -24.41 -7.57 -2.02
C ALA A 240 -23.45 -8.77 -2.16
N SER A 241 -23.68 -9.81 -1.36
CA SER A 241 -22.92 -11.07 -1.38
C SER A 241 -23.70 -12.23 -2.02
N ASP A 242 -24.98 -12.03 -2.33
CA ASP A 242 -25.86 -13.01 -2.96
C ASP A 242 -26.66 -12.39 -4.13
N LEU A 243 -27.18 -13.25 -5.01
CA LEU A 243 -27.87 -12.83 -6.23
C LEU A 243 -29.23 -12.16 -5.97
N GLN A 244 -29.92 -12.50 -4.87
CA GLN A 244 -31.22 -11.91 -4.57
C GLN A 244 -31.03 -10.45 -4.13
N THR A 245 -30.11 -10.20 -3.20
CA THR A 245 -29.74 -8.86 -2.75
C THR A 245 -29.21 -8.02 -3.91
N TYR A 246 -28.32 -8.58 -4.74
CA TYR A 246 -27.81 -7.90 -5.94
C TYR A 246 -28.94 -7.46 -6.87
N SER A 247 -29.85 -8.38 -7.22
CA SER A 247 -30.95 -8.11 -8.15
C SER A 247 -31.89 -7.04 -7.62
N ARG A 248 -32.20 -7.07 -6.32
CA ARG A 248 -33.00 -6.03 -5.65
C ARG A 248 -32.35 -4.65 -5.76
N ILE A 249 -31.05 -4.54 -5.48
CA ILE A 249 -30.32 -3.27 -5.53
C ILE A 249 -30.22 -2.75 -6.97
N LYS A 250 -29.91 -3.65 -7.92
CA LYS A 250 -29.84 -3.30 -9.34
C LYS A 250 -31.16 -2.76 -9.87
N ASN A 251 -32.26 -3.45 -9.58
CA ASN A 251 -33.59 -3.05 -10.04
C ASN A 251 -34.06 -1.75 -9.35
N GLY A 252 -33.84 -1.62 -8.04
CA GLY A 252 -34.25 -0.43 -7.28
C GLY A 252 -33.45 0.83 -7.60
N SER A 253 -32.14 0.71 -7.85
CA SER A 253 -31.30 1.87 -8.17
C SER A 253 -31.36 2.30 -9.63
N GLY A 254 -31.68 1.38 -10.55
CA GLY A 254 -31.64 1.64 -11.99
C GLY A 254 -30.24 2.00 -12.52
N LYS A 255 -29.17 1.63 -11.79
CA LYS A 255 -27.77 1.86 -12.16
C LYS A 255 -27.02 0.56 -12.42
N LEU A 256 -25.85 0.68 -13.04
CA LEU A 256 -24.86 -0.40 -13.02
C LEU A 256 -24.42 -0.63 -11.56
N VAL A 257 -24.58 -1.87 -11.07
CA VAL A 257 -24.19 -2.24 -9.70
C VAL A 257 -22.90 -3.06 -9.74
N LEU A 258 -21.87 -2.56 -9.04
CA LEU A 258 -20.68 -3.33 -8.68
C LEU A 258 -20.91 -3.97 -7.32
N ALA A 259 -20.86 -5.30 -7.27
CA ALA A 259 -20.98 -6.08 -6.04
C ALA A 259 -19.71 -6.93 -5.84
N PRO A 260 -18.61 -6.35 -5.33
CA PRO A 260 -17.30 -7.02 -5.22
C PRO A 260 -17.31 -8.24 -4.29
N LEU A 261 -18.32 -8.37 -3.43
CA LEU A 261 -18.45 -9.48 -2.49
C LEU A 261 -19.14 -10.70 -3.11
N LEU A 262 -19.85 -10.51 -4.22
CA LEU A 262 -20.55 -11.58 -4.91
C LEU A 262 -19.52 -12.58 -5.45
N GLY A 263 -19.63 -13.84 -5.02
CA GLY A 263 -18.71 -14.91 -5.42
C GLY A 263 -17.44 -15.03 -4.56
N LEU A 264 -17.26 -14.19 -3.53
CA LEU A 264 -16.20 -14.39 -2.54
C LEU A 264 -16.63 -15.43 -1.50
N GLY A 265 -15.73 -16.39 -1.22
CA GLY A 265 -15.92 -17.36 -0.15
C GLY A 265 -15.71 -16.73 1.24
N LYS A 266 -16.16 -17.43 2.29
CA LYS A 266 -16.06 -16.97 3.69
C LYS A 266 -14.62 -16.60 4.09
N GLU A 267 -13.64 -17.45 3.77
CA GLU A 267 -12.23 -17.20 4.10
C GLU A 267 -11.70 -15.91 3.46
N GLN A 268 -12.12 -15.61 2.22
CA GLN A 268 -11.71 -14.40 1.52
C GLN A 268 -12.37 -13.16 2.15
N LEU A 269 -13.64 -13.25 2.51
CA LEU A 269 -14.34 -12.19 3.23
C LEU A 269 -13.69 -11.90 4.58
N ASP A 270 -13.38 -12.94 5.36
CA ASP A 270 -12.73 -12.82 6.66
C ASP A 270 -11.32 -12.23 6.53
N TYR A 271 -10.57 -12.64 5.50
CA TYR A 271 -9.28 -12.04 5.17
C TYR A 271 -9.38 -10.53 4.93
N PHE A 272 -10.33 -10.08 4.08
CA PHE A 272 -10.45 -8.65 3.79
C PHE A 272 -11.02 -7.85 4.95
N LYS A 273 -11.94 -8.41 5.74
CA LYS A 273 -12.42 -7.76 6.97
C LYS A 273 -11.27 -7.52 7.94
N LYS A 274 -10.41 -8.53 8.15
CA LYS A 274 -9.20 -8.40 8.95
C LYS A 274 -8.21 -7.39 8.37
N LEU A 275 -7.98 -7.41 7.06
CA LEU A 275 -7.09 -6.48 6.37
C LEU A 275 -7.51 -5.02 6.58
N PHE A 276 -8.81 -4.75 6.58
CA PHE A 276 -9.36 -3.41 6.71
C PHE A 276 -9.76 -3.05 8.14
N GLU A 277 -9.42 -3.87 9.14
CA GLU A 277 -9.80 -3.64 10.54
C GLU A 277 -11.32 -3.44 10.69
N LEU A 278 -12.15 -4.02 9.81
CA LEU A 278 -13.59 -4.03 9.96
C LEU A 278 -13.92 -5.05 11.04
N SER A 279 -14.50 -4.59 12.15
CA SER A 279 -14.89 -5.46 13.26
C SER A 279 -15.81 -6.57 12.76
N ALA A 280 -15.61 -7.79 13.25
CA ALA A 280 -16.65 -8.82 13.23
C ALA A 280 -17.67 -8.47 14.33
N SER A 281 -18.42 -7.38 14.16
CA SER A 281 -19.47 -6.98 15.10
C SER A 281 -20.81 -7.47 14.60
N GLY A 282 -21.10 -8.76 14.83
CA GLY A 282 -22.36 -9.36 14.42
C GLY A 282 -22.59 -10.80 14.86
N SER A 283 -22.27 -11.14 16.11
CA SER A 283 -22.92 -12.23 16.82
C SER A 283 -23.17 -11.80 18.25
N ASN A 284 -24.31 -11.13 18.45
CA ASN A 284 -25.10 -11.11 19.67
C ASN A 284 -26.57 -11.07 19.22
#